data_AF-A0A8X6GIQ4-F1
#
_entry.id   AF-A0A8X6GIQ4-F1
#
_cell.length_a   1.000
_cell.length_b   1.000
_cell.length_c   1.000
_cell.angle_alpha   90.00
_cell.angle_beta   90.00
_cell.angle_gamma   90.00
#
_symmetry.space_group_name_H-M   'P 1'
#
loop_
_entity.id
_entity.type
_entity.pdbx_description
1 polymer ?
#
loop_
_entity_poly.entity_id
_entity_poly.type
_entity_poly.pdbx_seq_one_letter_code
_entity_poly.pdbx_strand_id
1 'polypeptide(L)'
;MDLKAQKAQRRVLRTAFTVSSNKIENELQNEVVDLEKISLLQVQLKDKYLRLEAVQEAVSGTLLQLEDDGREFETDFTDAEGYRERYLEYYSLIDKLKETYF
;
A
#
# COMPACT_ATOMS: atom_id res chain seq x y z
N MET A 1 7.81 -13.66 -14.78
CA MET A 1 8.02 -12.30 -15.33
C MET A 1 9.45 -11.92 -14.98
N ASP A 2 10.20 -11.26 -15.88
CA ASP A 2 11.58 -10.83 -15.56
C ASP A 2 11.59 -9.81 -14.40
N LEU A 3 12.61 -9.86 -13.54
CA LEU A 3 12.71 -9.05 -12.31
C LEU A 3 12.62 -7.55 -12.61
N LYS A 4 13.19 -7.11 -13.74
CA LYS A 4 13.13 -5.72 -14.19
C LYS A 4 11.69 -5.29 -14.47
N ALA A 5 10.91 -6.14 -15.12
CA ALA A 5 9.51 -5.87 -15.42
C ALA A 5 8.64 -5.85 -14.14
N GLN A 6 8.90 -6.77 -13.19
CA GLN A 6 8.22 -6.76 -11.89
C GLN A 6 8.53 -5.49 -11.09
N LYS A 7 9.81 -5.06 -11.03
CA LYS A 7 10.22 -3.81 -10.38
C LYS A 7 9.57 -2.58 -11.04
N ALA A 8 9.41 -2.58 -12.37
CA ALA A 8 8.70 -1.51 -13.08
C ALA A 8 7.19 -1.48 -12.75
N GLN A 9 6.53 -2.63 -12.78
CA GLN A 9 5.12 -2.75 -12.39
C GLN A 9 4.91 -2.31 -10.93
N ARG A 10 5.76 -2.75 -10.02
CA ARG A 10 5.73 -2.34 -8.62
C ARG A 10 5.83 -0.83 -8.46
N ARG A 11 6.74 -0.17 -9.19
CA ARG A 11 6.90 1.29 -9.12
C ARG A 11 5.59 2.00 -9.48
N VAL A 12 4.92 1.58 -10.53
CA VAL A 12 3.62 2.13 -10.94
C VAL A 12 2.57 1.92 -9.85
N LEU A 13 2.52 0.72 -9.26
CA LEU A 13 1.57 0.41 -8.19
C LEU A 13 1.87 1.19 -6.89
N ARG A 14 3.14 1.37 -6.52
CA ARG A 14 3.56 2.23 -5.40
C ARG A 14 3.07 3.66 -5.60
N THR A 15 3.27 4.24 -6.78
CA THR A 15 2.72 5.58 -7.11
C THR A 15 1.20 5.60 -7.01
N ALA A 16 0.52 4.60 -7.57
CA ALA A 16 -0.93 4.52 -7.55
C ALA A 16 -1.51 4.35 -6.13
N PHE A 17 -0.81 3.63 -5.26
CA PHE A 17 -1.12 3.49 -3.83
C PHE A 17 -0.91 4.82 -3.11
N THR A 18 0.27 5.46 -3.24
CA THR A 18 0.57 6.75 -2.60
C THR A 18 -0.45 7.82 -2.97
N VAL A 19 -0.84 7.92 -4.25
CA VAL A 19 -1.87 8.88 -4.68
C VAL A 19 -3.22 8.60 -3.99
N SER A 20 -3.57 7.33 -3.76
CA SER A 20 -4.80 6.98 -3.05
C SER A 20 -4.70 7.22 -1.54
N SER A 21 -3.55 6.92 -0.92
CA SER A 21 -3.28 7.27 0.49
C SER A 21 -3.40 8.77 0.72
N ASN A 22 -2.80 9.60 -0.14
CA ASN A 22 -2.88 11.05 -0.01
C ASN A 22 -4.33 11.58 -0.13
N LYS A 23 -5.19 10.92 -0.91
CA LYS A 23 -6.62 11.27 -0.97
C LYS A 23 -7.33 10.97 0.34
N ILE A 24 -6.97 9.89 1.02
CA ILE A 24 -7.50 9.55 2.35
C ILE A 24 -6.99 10.57 3.38
N GLU A 25 -5.68 10.87 3.38
CA GLU A 25 -5.09 11.88 4.26
C GLU A 25 -5.80 13.23 4.11
N ASN A 26 -5.99 13.70 2.88
CA ASN A 26 -6.68 14.95 2.62
C ASN A 26 -8.13 14.93 3.12
N GLU A 27 -8.84 13.80 3.00
CA GLU A 27 -10.21 13.69 3.49
C GLU A 27 -10.27 13.72 5.03
N LEU A 28 -9.32 13.05 5.68
CA LEU A 28 -9.21 13.02 7.15
C LEU A 28 -8.83 14.38 7.75
N GLN A 29 -8.23 15.27 6.97
CA GLN A 29 -7.86 16.63 7.40
C GLN A 29 -9.02 17.63 7.33
N ASN A 30 -10.15 17.26 6.73
CA ASN A 30 -11.32 18.12 6.67
C ASN A 30 -11.96 18.30 8.06
N GLU A 31 -12.53 19.47 8.34
CA GLU A 31 -13.27 19.73 9.60
C GLU A 31 -14.44 18.75 9.80
N VAL A 32 -15.08 18.37 8.70
CA VAL A 32 -16.12 17.35 8.65
C VAL A 32 -15.69 16.30 7.64
N VAL A 33 -15.48 15.07 8.10
CA VAL A 33 -15.11 13.95 7.25
C VAL A 33 -16.36 13.43 6.53
N ASP A 34 -16.31 13.35 5.21
CA ASP A 34 -17.36 12.72 4.41
C ASP A 34 -17.23 11.18 4.51
N LEU A 35 -18.13 10.57 5.29
CA LEU A 35 -18.10 9.12 5.57
C LEU A 35 -18.35 8.26 4.32
N GLU A 36 -19.14 8.72 3.35
CA GLU A 36 -19.39 7.98 2.11
C GLU A 36 -18.14 8.02 1.24
N LYS A 37 -17.57 9.22 1.07
CA LYS A 37 -16.35 9.41 0.30
C LYS A 37 -15.16 8.67 0.90
N ILE A 38 -14.96 8.72 2.22
CA ILE A 38 -13.83 8.04 2.85
C ILE A 38 -13.99 6.51 2.81
N SER A 39 -15.23 6.01 2.86
CA SER A 39 -15.52 4.59 2.64
C SER A 39 -15.15 4.13 1.23
N LEU A 40 -15.50 4.91 0.22
CA LEU A 40 -15.12 4.63 -1.16
C LEU A 40 -13.60 4.65 -1.33
N LEU A 41 -12.91 5.63 -0.75
CA LEU A 41 -11.46 5.73 -0.78
C LEU A 41 -10.79 4.53 -0.08
N GLN A 42 -11.34 4.03 1.03
CA GLN A 42 -10.84 2.84 1.73
C GLN A 42 -10.90 1.59 0.82
N VAL A 43 -12.02 1.39 0.11
CA VAL A 43 -12.17 0.27 -0.84
C VAL A 43 -11.16 0.38 -1.98
N GLN A 44 -10.97 1.58 -2.53
CA GLN A 44 -9.99 1.83 -3.58
C GLN A 44 -8.55 1.58 -3.09
N LEU A 45 -8.22 2.01 -1.87
CA LEU A 45 -6.91 1.77 -1.28
C LEU A 45 -6.65 0.27 -1.10
N LYS A 46 -7.66 -0.48 -0.62
CA LYS A 46 -7.57 -1.94 -0.47
C LYS A 46 -7.28 -2.64 -1.80
N ASP A 47 -8.01 -2.32 -2.88
CA ASP A 47 -7.73 -2.90 -4.21
C ASP A 47 -6.28 -2.64 -4.65
N LYS A 48 -5.83 -1.38 -4.52
CA LYS A 48 -4.47 -0.98 -4.90
C LYS A 48 -3.42 -1.67 -4.04
N TYR A 49 -3.66 -1.79 -2.74
CA TYR A 49 -2.76 -2.46 -1.81
C TYR A 49 -2.62 -3.94 -2.15
N LEU A 50 -3.72 -4.68 -2.34
CA LEU A 50 -3.67 -6.11 -2.67
C LEU A 50 -2.91 -6.38 -3.96
N ARG A 51 -3.08 -5.52 -4.96
CA ARG A 51 -2.32 -5.61 -6.22
C ARG A 51 -0.84 -5.28 -6.02
N LEU A 52 -0.52 -4.30 -5.18
CA LEU A 52 0.84 -3.94 -4.82
C LEU A 52 1.52 -5.08 -4.05
N GLU A 53 0.86 -5.61 -3.01
CA GLU A 53 1.33 -6.70 -2.15
C GLU A 53 1.72 -7.92 -2.98
N ALA A 54 0.85 -8.38 -3.89
CA ALA A 54 1.14 -9.50 -4.78
C ALA A 54 2.40 -9.29 -5.64
N VAL A 55 2.64 -8.07 -6.12
CA VAL A 55 3.85 -7.76 -6.91
C VAL A 55 5.08 -7.61 -5.99
N GLN A 56 4.92 -7.07 -4.78
CA GLN A 56 6.00 -7.00 -3.80
C GLN A 56 6.48 -8.39 -3.40
N GLU A 57 5.57 -9.30 -3.04
CA GLU A 57 5.89 -10.69 -2.71
C GLU A 57 6.61 -11.40 -3.86
N ALA A 58 6.16 -11.19 -5.11
CA ALA A 58 6.81 -11.76 -6.28
C ALA A 58 8.23 -11.22 -6.49
N VAL A 59 8.47 -9.93 -6.24
CA VAL A 59 9.83 -9.35 -6.31
C VAL A 59 10.69 -9.88 -5.18
N SER A 60 10.23 -9.84 -3.93
CA SER A 60 11.01 -10.30 -2.78
C SER A 60 11.34 -11.79 -2.89
N GLY A 61 10.41 -12.62 -3.36
CA GLY A 61 10.66 -14.04 -3.63
C GLY A 61 11.71 -14.28 -4.73
N THR A 62 11.77 -13.41 -5.73
CA THR A 62 12.80 -13.47 -6.78
C THR A 62 14.17 -13.01 -6.23
N LEU A 63 14.20 -11.94 -5.44
CA LEU A 63 15.41 -11.42 -4.80
C LEU A 63 16.02 -12.44 -3.83
N LEU A 64 15.19 -13.13 -3.06
CA LEU A 64 15.63 -14.17 -2.12
C LEU A 64 16.33 -15.36 -2.81
N GLN A 65 16.03 -15.59 -4.09
CA GLN A 65 16.65 -16.64 -4.91
C GLN A 65 17.95 -16.20 -5.57
N LEU A 66 18.30 -14.93 -5.54
CA LEU A 66 19.57 -14.46 -6.07
C LEU A 66 20.69 -14.85 -5.10
N GLU A 67 21.77 -15.41 -5.65
CA GLU A 67 23.02 -15.60 -4.91
C GLU A 67 23.76 -14.25 -4.79
N ASP A 68 23.16 -13.32 -4.06
CA ASP A 68 23.76 -12.04 -3.69
C ASP A 68 24.01 -11.95 -2.18
N ASP A 69 24.44 -10.78 -1.70
CA ASP A 69 24.73 -10.56 -0.28
C ASP A 69 23.47 -10.26 0.57
N GLY A 70 22.27 -10.45 0.03
CA GLY A 70 20.98 -10.27 0.69
C GLY A 70 20.57 -8.82 0.91
N ARG A 71 21.44 -7.84 0.66
CA ARG A 71 21.16 -6.42 0.94
C ARG A 71 20.01 -5.88 0.10
N GLU A 72 19.91 -6.31 -1.16
CA GLU A 72 18.80 -5.89 -2.01
C GLU A 72 17.47 -6.45 -1.50
N PHE A 73 17.44 -7.72 -1.09
CA PHE A 73 16.26 -8.33 -0.47
C PHE A 73 15.84 -7.61 0.82
N GLU A 74 16.76 -7.35 1.74
CA GLU A 74 16.45 -6.69 3.02
C GLU A 74 15.90 -5.27 2.84
N THR A 75 16.51 -4.50 1.92
CA THR A 75 16.04 -3.16 1.56
C THR A 75 14.64 -3.24 0.95
N ASP A 76 14.43 -4.20 0.04
CA ASP A 76 13.15 -4.41 -0.64
C ASP A 76 12.01 -4.78 0.32
N PHE A 77 12.32 -5.68 1.25
CA PHE A 77 11.40 -6.16 2.27
C PHE A 77 10.99 -5.03 3.22
N THR A 78 11.96 -4.26 3.72
CA THR A 78 11.71 -3.11 4.60
C THR A 78 10.84 -2.06 3.91
N ASP A 79 11.15 -1.75 2.64
CA ASP A 79 10.33 -0.88 1.81
C ASP A 79 8.88 -1.40 1.71
N ALA A 80 8.70 -2.70 1.45
CA ALA A 80 7.39 -3.33 1.29
C ALA A 80 6.55 -3.27 2.57
N GLU A 81 7.17 -3.50 3.72
CA GLU A 81 6.53 -3.39 5.03
C GLU A 81 6.03 -1.98 5.31
N GLY A 82 6.77 -0.94 4.91
CA GLY A 82 6.29 0.44 5.04
C GLY A 82 4.96 0.73 4.31
N TYR A 83 4.71 0.06 3.16
CA TYR A 83 3.41 0.16 2.48
C TYR A 83 2.31 -0.63 3.21
N ARG A 84 2.66 -1.78 3.80
CA ARG A 84 1.75 -2.61 4.62
C ARG A 84 1.31 -1.87 5.88
N GLU A 85 2.25 -1.31 6.63
CA GLU A 85 1.99 -0.54 7.84
C GLU A 85 1.05 0.63 7.53
N ARG A 86 1.36 1.43 6.51
CA ARG A 86 0.52 2.56 6.09
C ARG A 86 -0.89 2.12 5.68
N TYR A 87 -1.01 1.00 4.96
CA TYR A 87 -2.31 0.46 4.60
C TYR A 87 -3.12 0.09 5.85
N LEU A 88 -2.52 -0.64 6.79
CA LEU A 88 -3.18 -1.08 8.03
C LEU A 88 -3.56 0.11 8.92
N GLU A 89 -2.72 1.13 8.99
CA GLU A 89 -2.98 2.38 9.71
C GLU A 89 -4.26 3.04 9.19
N TYR A 90 -4.33 3.34 7.88
CA TYR A 90 -5.52 3.96 7.30
C TYR A 90 -6.75 3.07 7.39
N TYR A 91 -6.59 1.77 7.19
CA TYR A 91 -7.72 0.85 7.28
C TYR A 91 -8.31 0.83 8.69
N SER A 92 -7.46 0.72 9.72
CA SER A 92 -7.88 0.74 11.12
C SER A 92 -8.47 2.07 11.53
N LEU A 93 -7.88 3.19 11.09
CA LEU A 93 -8.38 4.53 11.39
C LEU A 93 -9.79 4.75 10.82
N ILE A 94 -10.01 4.36 9.56
CA ILE A 94 -11.32 4.51 8.90
C ILE A 94 -12.37 3.60 9.54
N ASP A 95 -12.00 2.36 9.90
CA ASP A 95 -12.94 1.45 10.59
C ASP A 95 -13.38 2.03 11.94
N LYS A 96 -12.45 2.54 12.75
CA LYS A 96 -12.77 3.24 14.01
C LYS A 96 -13.63 4.48 13.80
N LEU A 97 -13.36 5.25 12.74
CA LEU A 97 -14.16 6.42 12.39
C LEU A 97 -15.61 5.99 12.14
N LYS A 98 -15.82 4.96 11.33
CA LYS A 98 -17.16 4.43 11.05
C LYS A 98 -17.87 3.98 12.32
N GLU A 99 -17.20 3.20 13.18
CA GLU A 99 -17.76 2.75 14.46
C GLU A 99 -18.16 3.90 15.40
N THR A 100 -17.55 5.08 15.27
CA THR A 100 -17.87 6.25 16.10
C THR A 100 -19.15 6.96 15.66
N TYR A 101 -19.53 6.84 14.38
CA TYR A 101 -20.69 7.53 13.80
C TYR A 101 -21.89 6.60 13.53
N PHE A 102 -21.81 5.31 13.88
CA PHE A 102 -22.89 4.33 13.84
C PHE A 102 -23.18 3.75 15.24
#